data_AF-A0A3N5HTT6-F1
#
_entry.id   AF-A0A3N5HTT6-F1
#
_cell.length_a   1.000
_cell.length_b   1.000
_cell.length_c   1.000
_cell.angle_alpha   90.00
_cell.angle_beta   90.00
_cell.angle_gamma   90.00
#
_symmetry.space_group_name_H-M   'P 1'
#
loop_
_entity.id
_entity.type
_entity.pdbx_description
1 polymer ?
#
loop_
_entity_poly.entity_id
_entity_poly.type
_entity_poly.pdbx_seq_one_letter_code
_entity_poly.pdbx_strand_id
1 'polypeptide(L)'
;GAGVEGMYLSLLGTSAEAGDSGEVGRGNRVCGVISLRRPASAEAAAGKNPVAHVGKIYNVLAHVLAGEIYRKVKGLRVVTVWLTSQIGRPVSSPQFVMVEVHLMQGVSLASVEPLISRQVQQALRRMTTFCRALAMGVYTVC
;
A
#
# COMPACT_ATOMS: atom_id res chain seq x y z
N GLY A 1 -1.44 -32.22 -18.96
CA GLY A 1 -1.62 -32.99 -20.21
C GLY A 1 -1.99 -32.03 -21.31
N ALA A 2 -1.59 -32.32 -22.55
CA ALA A 2 -2.14 -31.72 -23.76
C ALA A 2 -3.62 -32.12 -23.84
N GLY A 3 -4.44 -31.41 -23.09
CA GLY A 3 -5.84 -31.67 -22.78
C GLY A 3 -6.71 -30.40 -22.91
N VAL A 4 -7.82 -30.36 -23.65
CA VAL A 4 -8.20 -31.50 -24.48
C VAL A 4 -7.08 -31.80 -25.49
N GLU A 5 -6.36 -30.77 -25.97
CA GLU A 5 -4.98 -30.83 -26.52
C GLU A 5 -3.99 -29.81 -25.90
N GLY A 6 -4.36 -29.10 -24.82
CA GLY A 6 -3.45 -28.25 -24.03
C GLY A 6 -4.08 -26.95 -23.54
N MET A 7 -5.40 -26.86 -23.57
CA MET A 7 -6.15 -25.66 -23.21
C MET A 7 -6.31 -25.55 -21.69
N TYR A 8 -6.28 -24.32 -21.18
CA TYR A 8 -6.59 -24.05 -19.78
C TYR A 8 -8.11 -23.89 -19.58
N LEU A 9 -8.82 -25.01 -19.58
CA LEU A 9 -10.27 -25.05 -19.33
C LEU A 9 -10.53 -25.24 -17.83
N SER A 10 -11.54 -24.53 -17.32
CA SER A 10 -12.08 -24.73 -15.97
C SER A 10 -13.60 -24.60 -15.97
N LEU A 11 -14.28 -25.33 -15.09
CA LEU A 11 -15.73 -25.29 -14.91
C LEU A 11 -16.16 -24.04 -14.14
N LEU A 12 -15.44 -23.71 -13.06
CA LEU A 12 -15.75 -22.62 -12.14
C LEU A 12 -14.97 -21.33 -12.45
N GLY A 13 -14.10 -21.34 -13.46
CA GLY A 13 -13.28 -20.17 -13.83
C GLY A 13 -12.06 -19.96 -12.93
N THR A 14 -11.68 -20.96 -12.11
CA THR A 14 -10.52 -20.90 -11.22
C THR A 14 -9.75 -22.21 -11.23
N SER A 15 -8.42 -22.14 -11.17
CA SER A 15 -7.56 -23.31 -11.12
C SER A 15 -7.63 -24.07 -9.80
N ALA A 16 -8.19 -23.44 -8.77
CA ALA A 16 -8.39 -24.06 -7.46
C ALA A 16 -9.27 -25.32 -7.51
N GLU A 17 -10.11 -25.47 -8.54
CA GLU A 17 -10.89 -26.70 -8.75
C GLU A 17 -10.03 -27.88 -9.21
N ALA A 18 -8.84 -27.61 -9.74
CA ALA A 18 -7.95 -28.56 -10.39
C ALA A 18 -6.65 -28.81 -9.60
N GLY A 19 -6.69 -28.60 -8.27
CA GLY A 19 -5.61 -28.95 -7.35
C GLY A 19 -4.68 -27.80 -6.95
N ASP A 20 -4.83 -26.62 -7.53
CA ASP A 20 -4.10 -25.43 -7.06
C ASP A 20 -4.61 -24.98 -5.69
N SER A 21 -3.70 -24.52 -4.84
CA SER A 21 -4.01 -23.99 -3.50
C SER A 21 -3.59 -22.54 -3.37
N GLY A 22 -4.34 -21.79 -2.55
CA GLY A 22 -4.05 -20.38 -2.26
C GLY A 22 -3.78 -20.15 -0.77
N GLU A 23 -2.89 -19.21 -0.47
CA GLU A 23 -2.59 -18.78 0.90
C GLU A 23 -2.56 -17.24 0.99
N VAL A 24 -3.04 -16.72 2.12
CA VAL A 24 -3.06 -15.28 2.40
C VAL A 24 -1.63 -14.71 2.38
N GLY A 25 -1.42 -13.64 1.62
CA GLY A 25 -0.11 -12.97 1.53
C GLY A 25 0.84 -13.54 0.49
N ARG A 26 0.41 -14.53 -0.31
CA ARG A 26 1.20 -15.12 -1.41
C ARG A 26 0.90 -14.55 -2.80
N GLY A 27 0.18 -13.43 -2.86
CA GLY A 27 -0.20 -12.74 -4.10
C GLY A 27 0.22 -11.27 -4.11
N ASN A 28 -0.65 -10.45 -4.68
CA ASN A 28 -0.45 -9.00 -4.79
C ASN A 28 -0.24 -8.31 -3.45
N ARG A 29 0.48 -7.18 -3.50
CA ARG A 29 0.57 -6.24 -2.39
C ARG A 29 -0.63 -5.29 -2.41
N VAL A 30 -0.74 -4.41 -1.41
CA VAL A 30 -1.81 -3.39 -1.34
C VAL A 30 -1.92 -2.48 -2.56
N CYS A 31 -0.87 -2.37 -3.36
CA CYS A 31 -0.86 -1.64 -4.63
C CYS A 31 -1.38 -2.45 -5.83
N GLY A 32 -1.87 -3.68 -5.61
CA GLY A 32 -2.42 -4.56 -6.63
C GLY A 32 -1.39 -5.28 -7.51
N VAL A 33 -0.09 -5.18 -7.20
CA VAL A 33 0.98 -5.82 -7.98
C VAL A 33 2.07 -6.42 -7.11
N ILE A 34 2.80 -7.41 -7.65
CA ILE A 34 4.06 -7.91 -7.09
C ILE A 34 5.20 -7.24 -7.85
N SER A 35 5.79 -6.20 -7.25
CA SER A 35 6.92 -5.49 -7.86
C SER A 35 8.26 -6.11 -7.47
N LEU A 36 9.09 -6.42 -8.46
CA LEU A 36 10.47 -6.89 -8.24
C LEU A 36 11.47 -5.75 -8.06
N ARG A 37 11.11 -4.52 -8.46
CA ARG A 37 12.01 -3.34 -8.48
C ARG A 37 11.51 -2.19 -7.61
N ARG A 38 10.53 -2.45 -6.74
CA ARG A 38 10.01 -1.46 -5.79
C ARG A 38 9.99 -2.06 -4.40
N PRO A 39 10.22 -1.25 -3.36
CA PRO A 39 10.05 -1.73 -2.01
C PRO A 39 8.60 -2.15 -1.76
N ALA A 40 8.44 -3.21 -0.99
CA ALA A 40 7.16 -3.71 -0.55
C ALA A 40 7.29 -4.28 0.86
N SER A 41 6.25 -4.14 1.66
CA SER A 41 6.16 -4.83 2.95
C SER A 41 5.94 -6.33 2.72
N ALA A 42 6.55 -7.13 3.58
CA ALA A 42 6.29 -8.57 3.64
C ALA A 42 4.94 -8.91 4.29
N GLU A 43 4.27 -7.94 4.94
CA GLU A 43 3.03 -8.20 5.65
C GLU A 43 1.82 -8.42 4.73
N ALA A 44 1.01 -9.41 5.07
CA ALA A 44 -0.27 -9.63 4.43
C ALA A 44 -1.35 -8.69 5.02
N ALA A 45 -1.97 -7.89 4.17
CA ALA A 45 -3.02 -6.95 4.58
C ALA A 45 -4.42 -7.60 4.65
N ALA A 46 -4.69 -8.62 3.82
CA ALA A 46 -5.97 -9.33 3.79
C ALA A 46 -6.23 -10.07 5.12
N GLY A 47 -7.48 -10.06 5.58
CA GLY A 47 -7.90 -10.71 6.83
C GLY A 47 -7.45 -10.03 8.14
N LYS A 48 -6.55 -9.05 8.09
CA LYS A 48 -6.09 -8.33 9.30
C LYS A 48 -7.08 -7.26 9.75
N ASN A 49 -7.08 -6.98 11.06
CA ASN A 49 -7.96 -6.00 11.70
C ASN A 49 -7.68 -4.57 11.16
N PRO A 50 -8.67 -3.88 10.55
CA PRO A 50 -8.48 -2.57 9.92
C PRO A 50 -8.36 -1.40 10.92
N VAL A 51 -8.52 -1.64 12.22
CA VAL A 51 -8.46 -0.63 13.28
C VAL A 51 -7.18 -0.74 14.12
N ALA A 52 -6.73 -1.97 14.39
CA ALA A 52 -5.60 -2.21 15.30
C ALA A 52 -4.33 -2.74 14.60
N HIS A 53 -4.45 -3.42 13.45
CA HIS A 53 -3.29 -4.05 12.83
C HIS A 53 -2.47 -3.05 12.01
N VAL A 54 -1.40 -2.53 12.61
CA VAL A 54 -0.54 -1.49 12.03
C VAL A 54 -0.06 -1.83 10.63
N GLY A 55 0.35 -3.06 10.34
CA GLY A 55 0.84 -3.36 8.99
C GLY A 55 -0.23 -3.38 7.91
N LYS A 56 -1.51 -3.59 8.24
CA LYS A 56 -2.59 -3.38 7.26
C LYS A 56 -2.79 -1.89 7.03
N ILE A 57 -2.95 -1.15 8.12
CA ILE A 57 -3.26 0.28 8.10
C ILE A 57 -2.13 1.05 7.41
N TYR A 58 -0.88 0.80 7.78
CA TYR A 58 0.29 1.51 7.27
C TYR A 58 0.63 1.14 5.84
N ASN A 59 0.46 -0.12 5.41
CA ASN A 59 0.67 -0.46 4.01
C ASN A 59 -0.34 0.27 3.10
N VAL A 60 -1.63 0.22 3.44
CA VAL A 60 -2.65 0.93 2.67
C VAL A 60 -2.43 2.45 2.74
N LEU A 61 -2.14 2.98 3.93
CA LEU A 61 -1.88 4.42 4.11
C LEU A 61 -0.66 4.88 3.33
N ALA A 62 0.45 4.13 3.35
CA ALA A 62 1.66 4.44 2.59
C ALA A 62 1.34 4.54 1.10
N HIS A 63 0.58 3.57 0.56
CA HIS A 63 0.21 3.57 -0.85
C HIS A 63 -0.69 4.76 -1.22
N VAL A 64 -1.73 5.02 -0.42
CA VAL A 64 -2.65 6.16 -0.63
C VAL A 64 -1.91 7.49 -0.51
N LEU A 65 -1.08 7.65 0.52
CA LEU A 65 -0.32 8.87 0.78
C LEU A 65 0.72 9.14 -0.31
N ALA A 66 1.44 8.12 -0.79
CA ALA A 66 2.34 8.26 -1.93
C ALA A 66 1.61 8.79 -3.17
N GLY A 67 0.43 8.24 -3.47
CA GLY A 67 -0.41 8.70 -4.57
C GLY A 67 -0.98 10.11 -4.38
N GLU A 68 -1.30 10.51 -3.14
CA GLU A 68 -1.71 11.89 -2.84
C GLU A 68 -0.57 12.89 -3.00
N ILE A 69 0.62 12.58 -2.47
CA ILE A 69 1.81 13.41 -2.59
C ILE A 69 2.16 13.60 -4.07
N TYR A 70 2.23 12.51 -4.84
CA TYR A 70 2.54 12.57 -6.27
C TYR A 70 1.57 13.44 -7.07
N ARG A 71 0.27 13.43 -6.75
CA ARG A 71 -0.73 14.24 -7.46
C ARG A 71 -0.71 15.71 -7.07
N LYS A 72 -0.54 16.00 -5.77
CA LYS A 72 -0.68 17.35 -5.19
C LYS A 72 0.61 18.15 -5.21
N VAL A 73 1.78 17.50 -5.16
CA VAL A 73 3.08 18.16 -5.16
C VAL A 73 3.70 18.04 -6.55
N LYS A 74 3.84 19.17 -7.24
CA LYS A 74 4.46 19.22 -8.57
C LYS A 74 5.97 19.04 -8.47
N GLY A 75 6.59 18.53 -9.54
CA GLY A 75 8.03 18.34 -9.62
C GLY A 75 8.55 17.00 -9.09
N LEU A 76 7.66 16.04 -8.81
CA LEU A 76 8.02 14.69 -8.36
C LEU A 76 7.90 13.68 -9.51
N ARG A 77 8.92 12.84 -9.70
CA ARG A 77 8.92 11.70 -10.64
C ARG A 77 8.55 10.38 -9.98
N VAL A 78 8.99 10.19 -8.75
CA VAL A 78 8.77 8.98 -7.95
C VAL A 78 8.55 9.41 -6.52
N VAL A 79 7.60 8.76 -5.83
CA VAL A 79 7.35 8.92 -4.39
C VAL A 79 7.24 7.54 -3.77
N THR A 80 8.01 7.29 -2.72
CA THR A 80 7.92 6.09 -1.89
C THR A 80 7.72 6.54 -0.44
N VAL A 81 6.77 5.93 0.25
CA VAL A 81 6.43 6.28 1.64
C VAL A 81 6.66 5.07 2.51
N TRP A 82 7.35 5.29 3.62
CA TRP A 82 7.63 4.30 4.66
C TRP A 82 7.03 4.79 5.97
N LEU A 83 6.29 3.90 6.64
CA LEU A 83 5.65 4.16 7.92
C LEU A 83 6.07 3.05 8.87
N THR A 84 6.68 3.42 10.00
CA THR A 84 7.13 2.45 11.00
C THR A 84 6.42 2.71 12.31
N SER A 85 5.81 1.66 12.88
CA SER A 85 5.17 1.71 14.20
C SER A 85 6.13 1.27 15.28
N GLN A 86 5.88 1.72 16.50
CA GLN A 86 6.47 1.15 17.71
C GLN A 86 5.34 0.51 18.53
N ILE A 87 5.55 -0.71 19.03
CA ILE A 87 4.58 -1.41 19.89
C ILE A 87 4.25 -0.51 21.09
N GLY A 88 2.96 -0.42 21.44
CA GLY A 88 2.45 0.41 22.53
C GLY A 88 2.20 1.87 22.16
N ARG A 89 2.55 2.33 20.95
CA ARG A 89 2.16 3.65 20.45
C ARG A 89 0.81 3.60 19.72
N PRO A 90 0.01 4.69 19.79
CA PRO A 90 -1.18 4.83 18.95
C PRO A 90 -0.83 4.73 17.46
N VAL A 91 -1.74 4.15 16.67
CA VAL A 91 -1.59 4.04 15.20
C VAL A 91 -1.50 5.42 14.51
N SER A 92 -2.04 6.46 15.12
CA SER A 92 -1.91 7.85 14.64
C SER A 92 -0.52 8.46 14.89
N SER A 93 0.34 7.79 15.66
CA SER A 93 1.65 8.30 16.10
C SER A 93 2.77 7.31 15.73
N PRO A 94 3.10 7.17 14.43
CA PRO A 94 4.21 6.34 13.98
C PRO A 94 5.54 6.76 14.64
N GLN A 95 6.47 5.82 14.78
CA GLN A 95 7.81 6.08 15.29
C GLN A 95 8.58 7.00 14.33
N PHE A 96 8.47 6.75 13.04
CA PHE A 96 8.94 7.65 11.99
C PHE A 96 8.12 7.47 10.70
N VAL A 97 8.11 8.54 9.91
CA VAL A 97 7.59 8.55 8.54
C VAL A 97 8.70 9.02 7.63
N MET A 98 9.06 8.22 6.63
CA MET A 98 10.08 8.58 5.65
C MET A 98 9.44 8.66 4.27
N VAL A 99 9.66 9.76 3.57
CA VAL A 99 9.19 9.97 2.20
C VAL A 99 10.40 10.14 1.30
N GLU A 100 10.64 9.14 0.46
CA GLU A 100 11.71 9.17 -0.54
C GLU A 100 11.13 9.69 -1.86
N VAL A 101 11.78 10.69 -2.44
CA VAL A 101 11.33 11.32 -3.68
C VAL A 101 12.43 11.39 -4.71
N HIS A 102 12.07 11.18 -5.97
CA HIS A 102 12.93 11.54 -7.11
C HIS A 102 12.37 12.82 -7.72
N LEU A 103 13.17 13.86 -7.77
CA LEU A 103 12.76 15.17 -8.27
C LEU A 103 12.88 15.25 -9.79
N MET A 104 12.06 16.09 -10.41
CA MET A 104 12.27 16.55 -11.78
C MET A 104 13.47 17.49 -11.85
N GLN A 105 14.06 17.63 -13.04
CA GLN A 105 15.18 18.54 -13.23
C GLN A 105 14.77 19.98 -12.92
N GLY A 106 15.64 20.71 -12.20
CA GLY A 106 15.37 22.09 -11.77
C GLY A 106 14.50 22.24 -10.52
N VAL A 107 14.04 21.14 -9.91
CA VAL A 107 13.27 21.17 -8.65
C VAL A 107 14.19 20.87 -7.48
N SER A 108 14.19 21.72 -6.46
CA SER A 108 14.97 21.52 -5.23
C SER A 108 14.13 20.84 -4.16
N LEU A 109 14.77 20.03 -3.31
CA LEU A 109 14.10 19.35 -2.19
C LEU A 109 13.43 20.38 -1.25
N ALA A 110 14.13 21.46 -0.94
CA ALA A 110 13.63 22.53 -0.07
C ALA A 110 12.31 23.15 -0.56
N SER A 111 12.06 23.16 -1.88
CA SER A 111 10.81 23.68 -2.45
C SER A 111 9.60 22.75 -2.24
N VAL A 112 9.83 21.43 -2.18
CA VAL A 112 8.77 20.43 -2.10
C VAL A 112 8.57 19.85 -0.70
N GLU A 113 9.61 19.86 0.13
CA GLU A 113 9.61 19.28 1.48
C GLU A 113 8.49 19.85 2.37
N PRO A 114 8.22 21.17 2.43
CA PRO A 114 7.11 21.71 3.22
C PRO A 114 5.74 21.23 2.72
N LEU A 115 5.60 21.05 1.40
CA LEU A 115 4.37 20.58 0.78
C LEU A 115 4.12 19.09 1.07
N ILE A 116 5.17 18.28 0.99
CA ILE A 116 5.15 16.86 1.35
C ILE A 116 4.81 16.71 2.83
N SER A 117 5.48 17.46 3.70
CA SER A 117 5.26 17.45 5.15
C SER A 117 3.81 17.78 5.51
N ARG A 118 3.20 18.74 4.80
CA ARG A 118 1.78 19.07 4.97
C ARG A 118 0.86 17.90 4.63
N GLN A 119 1.14 17.15 3.55
CA GLN A 119 0.35 15.97 3.19
C GLN A 119 0.48 14.87 4.24
N VAL A 120 1.70 14.60 4.72
CA VAL A 120 1.95 13.60 5.77
C VAL A 120 1.17 13.95 7.04
N GLN A 121 1.27 15.19 7.52
CA GLN A 121 0.55 15.63 8.71
C GLN A 121 -0.97 15.56 8.53
N GLN A 122 -1.49 15.93 7.37
CA GLN A 122 -2.93 15.84 7.08
C GLN A 122 -3.42 14.38 7.07
N ALA A 123 -2.62 13.46 6.52
CA ALA A 123 -2.94 12.03 6.52
C ALA A 123 -3.00 11.47 7.95
N LEU A 124 -2.01 11.78 8.79
CA LEU A 124 -1.98 11.33 10.19
C LEU A 124 -3.13 11.91 11.02
N ARG A 125 -3.49 13.20 10.82
CA ARG A 125 -4.66 13.80 11.50
C ARG A 125 -5.98 13.13 11.14
N ARG A 126 -6.07 12.51 9.97
CA ARG A 126 -7.28 11.83 9.48
C ARG A 126 -7.28 10.32 9.73
N MET A 127 -6.37 9.81 10.56
CA MET A 127 -6.20 8.37 10.81
C MET A 127 -7.50 7.67 11.21
N THR A 128 -8.30 8.25 12.12
CA THR A 128 -9.57 7.63 12.55
C THR A 128 -10.56 7.48 11.41
N THR A 129 -10.71 8.51 10.56
CA THR A 129 -11.56 8.45 9.37
C THR A 129 -11.00 7.47 8.34
N PHE A 130 -9.68 7.41 8.19
CA PHE A 130 -9.01 6.47 7.31
C PHE A 130 -9.27 5.01 7.73
N CYS A 131 -9.08 4.68 9.01
CA CYS A 131 -9.38 3.33 9.53
C CYS A 131 -10.85 2.96 9.36
N ARG A 132 -11.78 3.92 9.53
CA ARG A 132 -13.20 3.69 9.25
C ARG A 132 -13.45 3.37 7.77
N ALA A 133 -12.89 4.15 6.85
CA ALA A 133 -13.01 3.89 5.42
C ALA A 133 -12.38 2.54 5.02
N LEU A 134 -11.23 2.20 5.62
CA LEU A 134 -10.59 0.89 5.45
C LEU A 134 -11.45 -0.27 5.96
N ALA A 135 -12.12 -0.10 7.10
CA ALA A 135 -13.05 -1.09 7.64
C ALA A 135 -14.29 -1.27 6.76
N MET A 136 -14.74 -0.20 6.10
CA MET A 136 -15.85 -0.23 5.14
C MET A 136 -15.47 -0.78 3.76
N GLY A 137 -14.21 -1.17 3.54
CA GLY A 137 -13.76 -1.72 2.26
C GLY A 137 -13.56 -0.69 1.15
N VAL A 138 -13.42 0.61 1.49
CA VAL A 138 -13.19 1.69 0.51
C VAL A 138 -11.84 1.54 -0.21
N TYR A 139 -10.86 0.89 0.45
CA TYR A 139 -9.53 0.66 -0.11
C TYR A 139 -9.31 -0.82 -0.40
N THR A 140 -8.79 -1.12 -1.59
CA THR A 140 -8.30 -2.44 -1.96
C THR A 140 -7.08 -2.82 -1.13
N VAL A 141 -6.95 -4.10 -0.77
CA VAL A 141 -5.88 -4.62 0.10
C VAL A 141 -4.95 -5.64 -0.58
N CYS A 142 -5.28 -6.08 -1.80
CA CYS A 142 -4.52 -6.96 -2.68
C CYS A 142 -5.15 -6.96 -4.08
#